data_AF-A0A939S6I5-F1
#
_entry.id   AF-A0A939S6I5-F1
#
_cell.length_a   1.000
_cell.length_b   1.000
_cell.length_c   1.000
_cell.angle_alpha   90.00
_cell.angle_beta   90.00
_cell.angle_gamma   90.00
#
_symmetry.space_group_name_H-M   'P 1'
#
loop_
_entity.id
_entity.type
_entity.pdbx_description
1 polymer ?
#
loop_
_entity_poly.entity_id
_entity_poly.type
_entity_poly.pdbx_seq_one_letter_code
_entity_poly.pdbx_strand_id
1 'polypeptide(L)'
;MKEASGRGVAQKLELGRRLAEIRDNTPSNTKFGRLARHQFDRHDPAEVAEMIRVWKRYGDRPDITKKVRNWRVLVAVSSPSLQVPVRRRFETKILAGENVTAKSIAAKAATRKTGRPSKVSVKRRPTP
;
A
#
# COMPACT_ATOMS: atom_id res chain seq x y z
N MET A 1 -24.42 -3.54 12.70
CA MET A 1 -23.91 -2.17 12.37
C MET A 1 -22.78 -2.30 11.36
N LYS A 2 -23.01 -1.99 10.07
CA LYS A 2 -22.04 -2.30 8.99
C LYS A 2 -21.94 -1.16 7.95
N GLU A 3 -21.84 0.10 8.40
CA GLU A 3 -21.74 1.28 7.51
C GLU A 3 -20.58 2.24 7.83
N ALA A 4 -19.72 1.92 8.82
CA ALA A 4 -18.59 2.79 9.19
C ALA A 4 -17.36 2.67 8.26
N SER A 5 -17.28 1.58 7.48
CA SER A 5 -16.02 1.17 6.83
C SER A 5 -15.63 2.06 5.63
N GLY A 6 -16.60 2.58 4.88
CA GLY A 6 -16.35 3.47 3.73
C GLY A 6 -15.97 4.89 4.14
N ARG A 7 -16.62 5.43 5.18
CA ARG A 7 -16.29 6.77 5.74
C ARG A 7 -14.87 6.81 6.29
N GLY A 8 -14.39 5.72 6.88
CA GLY A 8 -13.01 5.63 7.37
C GLY A 8 -11.95 5.66 6.26
N VAL A 9 -12.24 5.11 5.08
CA VAL A 9 -11.32 5.15 3.92
C VAL A 9 -11.25 6.55 3.33
N ALA A 10 -12.39 7.20 3.11
CA ALA A 10 -12.45 8.56 2.57
C ALA A 10 -11.74 9.57 3.48
N GLN A 11 -11.98 9.51 4.80
CA GLN A 11 -11.29 10.37 5.78
C GLN A 11 -9.77 10.17 5.76
N LYS A 12 -9.29 8.93 5.67
CA LYS A 12 -7.85 8.64 5.60
C LYS A 12 -7.23 9.09 4.28
N LEU A 13 -7.96 9.04 3.18
CA LEU A 13 -7.51 9.59 1.89
C LEU A 13 -7.39 11.11 1.95
N GLU A 14 -8.38 11.80 2.50
CA GLU A 14 -8.36 13.25 2.69
C GLU A 14 -7.19 13.69 3.60
N LEU A 15 -6.94 12.95 4.68
CA LEU A 15 -5.74 13.18 5.51
C LEU A 15 -4.45 12.96 4.72
N GLY A 16 -4.38 11.90 3.92
CA GLY A 16 -3.24 11.63 3.03
C GLY A 16 -2.99 12.75 2.01
N ARG A 17 -4.07 13.37 1.49
CA ARG A 17 -4.00 14.54 0.61
C ARG A 17 -3.35 15.73 1.31
N ARG A 18 -3.89 16.14 2.46
CA ARG A 18 -3.37 17.28 3.21
C ARG A 18 -1.92 17.07 3.66
N LEU A 19 -1.59 15.85 4.07
CA LEU A 19 -0.22 15.47 4.41
C LEU A 19 0.71 15.52 3.20
N ALA A 20 0.24 15.13 2.01
CA ALA A 20 1.03 15.25 0.78
C ALA A 20 1.26 16.72 0.40
N GLU A 21 0.24 17.57 0.51
CA GLU A 21 0.35 19.01 0.25
C GLU A 21 1.38 19.67 1.19
N ILE A 22 1.34 19.36 2.49
CA ILE A 22 2.34 19.88 3.44
C ILE A 22 3.72 19.33 3.13
N ARG A 23 3.84 18.06 2.72
CA ARG A 23 5.11 17.46 2.36
C ARG A 23 5.72 18.11 1.12
N ASP A 24 4.92 18.40 0.10
CA ASP A 24 5.39 19.02 -1.13
C ASP A 24 5.85 20.48 -0.88
N ASN A 25 5.25 21.17 0.11
CA ASN A 25 5.68 22.50 0.56
C ASN A 25 6.78 22.49 1.64
N THR A 26 7.11 21.32 2.22
CA THR A 26 8.06 21.21 3.35
C THR A 26 9.12 20.15 3.08
N PRO A 27 10.28 20.52 2.49
CA PRO A 27 11.35 19.57 2.19
C PRO A 27 12.03 19.01 3.45
N SER A 28 12.05 19.77 4.56
CA SER A 28 12.68 19.34 5.82
C SER A 28 11.82 18.30 6.56
N ASN A 29 12.39 17.10 6.77
CA ASN A 29 11.72 15.99 7.48
C ASN A 29 11.33 16.37 8.93
N THR A 30 12.20 17.11 9.63
CA THR A 30 11.94 17.55 11.01
C THR A 30 10.76 18.50 11.09
N LYS A 31 10.71 19.50 10.18
CA LYS A 31 9.60 20.45 10.10
C LYS A 31 8.30 19.73 9.72
N PHE A 32 8.36 18.85 8.72
CA PHE A 32 7.23 18.03 8.31
C PHE A 32 6.67 17.19 9.46
N GLY A 33 7.53 16.47 10.20
CA GLY A 33 7.10 15.66 11.34
C GLY A 33 6.47 16.48 12.46
N ARG A 34 6.99 17.69 12.72
CA ARG A 34 6.39 18.62 13.70
C ARG A 34 5.01 19.09 13.24
N LEU A 35 4.85 19.45 11.97
CA LEU A 35 3.56 19.89 11.41
C LEU A 35 2.53 18.75 11.40
N ALA A 36 2.94 17.54 11.03
CA ALA A 36 2.06 16.36 11.02
C ALA A 36 1.52 16.05 12.44
N ARG A 37 2.35 16.18 13.46
CA ARG A 37 1.96 16.04 14.87
C ARG A 37 1.02 17.16 15.32
N HIS A 38 1.41 18.41 15.09
CA HIS A 38 0.61 19.55 15.57
C HIS A 38 -0.72 19.72 14.84
N GLN A 39 -0.80 19.46 13.54
CA GLN A 39 -2.01 19.71 12.75
C GLN A 39 -2.97 18.51 12.70
N PHE A 40 -2.46 17.28 12.80
CA PHE A 40 -3.27 16.06 12.60
C PHE A 40 -3.15 15.03 13.74
N ASP A 41 -2.46 15.37 14.82
CA ASP A 41 -2.21 14.48 15.97
C ASP A 41 -1.55 13.14 15.56
N ARG A 42 -0.71 13.17 14.52
CA ARG A 42 -0.05 11.97 13.98
C ARG A 42 1.35 11.83 14.51
N HIS A 43 1.49 10.93 15.49
CA HIS A 43 2.78 10.63 16.12
C HIS A 43 3.59 9.58 15.36
N ASP A 44 2.93 8.64 14.68
CA ASP A 44 3.58 7.56 13.96
C ASP A 44 4.00 7.98 12.53
N PRO A 45 5.31 8.09 12.25
CA PRO A 45 5.79 8.54 10.94
C PRO A 45 5.56 7.49 9.84
N ALA A 46 5.46 6.20 10.18
CA ALA A 46 5.23 5.15 9.20
C ALA A 46 3.77 5.24 8.69
N GLU A 47 2.81 5.42 9.59
CA GLU A 47 1.40 5.60 9.26
C GLU A 47 1.20 6.85 8.38
N VAL A 48 1.86 7.96 8.71
CA VAL A 48 1.83 9.20 7.90
C VAL A 48 2.36 8.95 6.49
N ALA A 49 3.50 8.25 6.37
CA ALA A 49 4.08 7.91 5.08
C ALA A 49 3.18 6.96 4.26
N GLU A 50 2.47 6.04 4.92
CA GLU A 50 1.48 5.17 4.29
C GLU A 50 0.28 5.96 3.74
N MET A 51 -0.26 6.92 4.51
CA MET A 51 -1.37 7.76 4.05
C MET A 51 -0.99 8.60 2.83
N ILE A 52 0.18 9.25 2.87
CA ILE A 52 0.69 10.02 1.72
C ILE A 52 0.87 9.10 0.51
N ARG A 53 1.43 7.91 0.69
CA ARG A 53 1.66 6.96 -0.41
C ARG A 53 0.37 6.48 -1.05
N VAL A 54 -0.63 6.14 -0.23
CA VAL A 54 -1.95 5.72 -0.71
C VAL A 54 -2.60 6.85 -1.48
N TRP A 55 -2.56 8.08 -0.96
CA TRP A 55 -3.07 9.27 -1.64
C TRP A 55 -2.36 9.50 -2.98
N LYS A 56 -1.02 9.57 -3.01
CA LYS A 56 -0.25 9.80 -4.25
C LYS A 56 -0.50 8.74 -5.34
N ARG A 57 -1.01 7.55 -5.00
CA ARG A 57 -1.30 6.49 -5.96
C ARG A 57 -2.77 6.38 -6.37
N TYR A 58 -3.70 6.59 -5.43
CA TYR A 58 -5.12 6.32 -5.64
C TYR A 58 -6.03 7.52 -5.35
N GLY A 59 -5.46 8.68 -4.97
CA GLY A 59 -6.21 9.91 -4.72
C GLY A 59 -7.08 10.31 -5.91
N ASP A 60 -6.50 10.23 -7.11
CA ASP A 60 -7.19 10.52 -8.38
C ASP A 60 -7.92 9.31 -8.99
N ARG A 61 -8.01 8.18 -8.27
CA ARG A 61 -8.65 6.94 -8.76
C ARG A 61 -9.86 6.58 -7.89
N PRO A 62 -10.96 7.35 -7.95
CA PRO A 62 -12.16 7.09 -7.16
C PRO A 62 -12.78 5.71 -7.44
N ASP A 63 -12.56 5.16 -8.64
CA ASP A 63 -13.07 3.83 -9.04
C ASP A 63 -12.55 2.71 -8.15
N ILE A 64 -11.31 2.84 -7.65
CA ILE A 64 -10.68 1.89 -6.75
C ILE A 64 -11.05 2.22 -5.30
N THR A 65 -10.90 3.48 -4.90
CA THR A 65 -11.07 3.88 -3.49
C THR A 65 -12.50 3.74 -2.99
N LYS A 66 -13.51 3.93 -3.87
CA LYS A 66 -14.93 3.71 -3.54
C LYS A 66 -15.29 2.22 -3.40
N LYS A 67 -14.61 1.34 -4.12
CA LYS A 67 -14.86 -0.12 -4.09
C LYS A 67 -14.17 -0.81 -2.90
N VAL A 68 -13.07 -0.25 -2.40
CA VAL A 68 -12.36 -0.82 -1.26
C VAL A 68 -13.02 -0.46 0.07
N ARG A 69 -13.53 -1.48 0.77
CA ARG A 69 -14.17 -1.30 2.09
C ARG A 69 -13.17 -1.26 3.26
N ASN A 70 -11.90 -1.58 3.04
CA ASN A 70 -10.90 -1.72 4.10
C ASN A 70 -9.61 -0.98 3.74
N TRP A 71 -9.24 0.00 4.57
CA TRP A 71 -8.01 0.78 4.44
C TRP A 71 -6.75 -0.08 4.27
N ARG A 72 -6.65 -1.19 5.02
CA ARG A 72 -5.48 -2.09 4.95
C ARG A 72 -5.29 -2.71 3.57
N VAL A 73 -6.36 -2.87 2.79
CA VAL A 73 -6.29 -3.35 1.40
C VAL A 73 -5.63 -2.30 0.52
N LEU A 74 -6.03 -1.02 0.64
CA LEU A 74 -5.40 0.10 -0.08
C LEU A 74 -3.92 0.24 0.28
N VAL A 75 -3.59 0.15 1.58
CA VAL A 75 -2.20 0.17 2.04
C VAL A 75 -1.41 -0.98 1.40
N ALA A 76 -1.91 -2.21 1.48
CA ALA A 76 -1.22 -3.39 0.94
C ALA A 76 -1.01 -3.31 -0.57
N VAL A 77 -2.02 -2.90 -1.35
CA VAL A 77 -1.89 -2.74 -2.80
C VAL A 77 -1.01 -1.53 -3.17
N SER A 78 -0.94 -0.52 -2.30
CA SER A 78 -0.01 0.61 -2.44
C SER A 78 1.44 0.26 -2.05
N SER A 79 1.70 -0.92 -1.48
CA SER A 79 3.03 -1.28 -0.99
C SER A 79 4.06 -1.30 -2.14
N PRO A 80 5.27 -0.73 -1.94
CA PRO A 80 6.36 -0.80 -2.92
C PRO A 80 6.91 -2.23 -3.06
N SER A 81 6.72 -3.08 -2.05
CA SER A 81 7.14 -4.49 -2.09
C SER A 81 6.31 -5.34 -3.06
N LEU A 82 5.14 -4.85 -3.47
CA LEU A 82 4.26 -5.52 -4.43
C LEU A 82 4.67 -5.19 -5.87
N GLN A 83 4.93 -6.23 -6.67
CA GLN A 83 5.28 -6.07 -8.08
C GLN A 83 4.13 -5.39 -8.86
N VAL A 84 4.47 -4.52 -9.81
CA VAL A 84 3.48 -3.79 -10.62
C VAL A 84 2.47 -4.71 -11.33
N PRO A 85 2.87 -5.84 -11.97
CA PRO A 85 1.91 -6.74 -12.60
C PRO A 85 0.93 -7.38 -11.61
N VAL A 86 1.43 -7.75 -10.43
CA VAL A 86 0.60 -8.33 -9.35
C VAL A 86 -0.35 -7.28 -8.77
N ARG A 87 0.13 -6.06 -8.58
CA ARG A 87 -0.68 -4.92 -8.16
C ARG A 87 -1.84 -4.69 -9.13
N ARG A 88 -1.55 -4.60 -10.43
CA ARG A 88 -2.58 -4.41 -11.47
C ARG A 88 -3.64 -5.51 -11.43
N ARG A 89 -3.25 -6.78 -11.25
CA ARG A 89 -4.21 -7.89 -11.07
C ARG A 89 -5.14 -7.67 -9.87
N PHE A 90 -4.62 -7.21 -8.75
CA PHE A 90 -5.45 -6.88 -7.59
C PHE A 90 -6.32 -5.65 -7.82
N GLU A 91 -5.83 -4.62 -8.51
CA GLU A 91 -6.64 -3.47 -8.92
C GLU A 91 -7.80 -3.91 -9.82
N THR A 92 -7.57 -4.78 -10.80
CA THR A 92 -8.63 -5.35 -11.65
C THR A 92 -9.65 -6.14 -10.84
N LYS A 93 -9.22 -6.97 -9.88
CA LYS A 93 -10.12 -7.70 -8.98
C LYS A 93 -10.98 -6.76 -8.13
N ILE A 94 -10.39 -5.70 -7.59
CA ILE A 94 -11.12 -4.66 -6.84
C ILE A 94 -12.16 -3.99 -7.75
N LEU A 95 -11.79 -3.67 -9.00
CA LEU A 95 -12.71 -3.09 -9.97
C LEU A 95 -13.83 -4.04 -10.35
N ALA A 96 -13.57 -5.34 -10.43
CA ALA A 96 -14.59 -6.37 -10.64
C ALA A 96 -15.51 -6.60 -9.43
N GLY A 97 -15.22 -5.95 -8.29
CA GLY A 97 -15.99 -6.13 -7.05
C GLY A 97 -15.64 -7.42 -6.30
N GLU A 98 -14.56 -8.10 -6.69
CA GLU A 98 -14.06 -9.28 -5.97
C GLU A 98 -13.58 -8.90 -4.57
N ASN A 99 -13.76 -9.81 -3.61
CA ASN A 99 -13.31 -9.62 -2.25
C ASN A 99 -11.78 -9.83 -2.14
N VAL A 100 -11.04 -8.73 -2.19
CA VAL A 100 -9.58 -8.72 -2.01
C VAL A 100 -9.24 -8.39 -0.55
N THR A 101 -8.46 -9.27 0.09
CA THR A 101 -8.00 -9.07 1.47
C THR A 101 -6.55 -8.64 1.52
N ALA A 102 -6.20 -7.83 2.53
CA ALA A 102 -4.82 -7.38 2.75
C ALA A 102 -3.86 -8.56 2.98
N LYS A 103 -4.33 -9.64 3.63
CA LYS A 103 -3.56 -10.87 3.85
C LYS A 103 -3.18 -11.56 2.53
N SER A 104 -4.11 -11.63 1.56
CA SER A 104 -3.84 -12.21 0.25
C SER A 104 -2.79 -11.41 -0.53
N ILE A 105 -2.88 -10.08 -0.48
CA ILE A 105 -1.89 -9.18 -1.10
C ILE A 105 -0.52 -9.33 -0.42
N ALA A 106 -0.49 -9.34 0.91
CA ALA A 106 0.73 -9.49 1.70
C ALA A 106 1.43 -10.83 1.45
N ALA A 107 0.68 -11.93 1.31
CA ALA A 107 1.23 -13.23 0.97
C ALA A 107 1.99 -13.20 -0.38
N LYS A 108 1.44 -12.52 -1.40
CA LYS A 108 2.10 -12.34 -2.71
C LYS A 108 3.28 -11.37 -2.67
N ALA A 109 3.32 -10.44 -1.71
CA ALA A 109 4.49 -9.60 -1.47
C ALA A 109 5.61 -10.38 -0.74
N ALA A 110 5.23 -11.26 0.21
CA ALA A 110 6.15 -12.04 1.03
C ALA A 110 6.86 -13.18 0.27
N THR A 111 6.25 -13.72 -0.80
CA THR A 111 6.91 -14.71 -1.68
C THR A 111 8.21 -14.20 -2.32
N ARG A 112 8.50 -12.90 -2.24
CA ARG A 112 9.77 -12.30 -2.65
C ARG A 112 10.91 -12.49 -1.63
N LYS A 113 10.62 -12.73 -0.35
CA LYS A 113 11.66 -12.98 0.68
C LYS A 113 12.28 -14.38 0.60
N THR A 114 11.66 -15.31 -0.14
CA THR A 114 12.15 -16.68 -0.34
C THR A 114 12.33 -16.94 -1.83
N GLY A 115 13.30 -16.26 -2.43
CA GLY A 115 13.60 -16.32 -3.86
C GLY A 115 15.06 -16.65 -4.16
N ARG A 116 15.66 -17.60 -3.43
CA ARG A 116 16.82 -18.36 -3.93
C ARG A 116 16.69 -19.83 -3.53
N PRO A 117 16.09 -20.69 -4.37
CA PRO A 117 16.49 -22.08 -4.43
C PRO A 117 17.64 -22.16 -5.46
N SER A 118 18.89 -22.16 -4.98
CA SER A 118 20.00 -22.69 -5.78
C SER A 118 19.75 -24.20 -5.97
N LYS A 119 19.02 -24.59 -7.02
CA LYS A 119 19.06 -25.96 -7.54
C LYS A 119 19.81 -25.95 -8.87
N VAL A 120 21.11 -25.77 -8.79
CA VAL A 120 22.02 -26.35 -9.80
C VAL A 120 22.38 -27.73 -9.27
N SER A 121 21.48 -28.68 -9.51
CA SER A 121 21.79 -30.10 -9.34
C SER A 121 22.53 -30.53 -10.60
N VAL A 122 23.84 -30.26 -10.66
CA VAL A 122 24.72 -30.88 -11.65
C VAL A 122 24.77 -32.37 -11.32
N LYS A 123 23.95 -33.16 -12.03
CA LYS A 123 24.19 -34.60 -12.18
C LYS A 123 25.55 -34.73 -12.88
N ARG A 124 26.59 -35.05 -12.12
CA ARG A 124 27.83 -35.58 -12.70
C ARG A 124 27.48 -36.91 -13.35
N ARG A 125 27.49 -36.97 -14.68
CA ARG A 125 27.57 -38.22 -15.42
C ARG A 125 29.01 -38.73 -15.32
N PRO A 126 29.23 -40.05 -15.25
CA PRO A 126 30.56 -40.64 -15.28
C PRO A 126 31.09 -40.58 -16.72
N THR A 127 32.39 -40.46 -16.87
CA THR A 127 33.10 -40.62 -18.15
C THR A 127 34.16 -41.72 -17.98
N PRO A 128 34.45 -42.44 -19.08
CA PRO A 128 34.77 -43.87 -19.11
C PRO A 128 36.12 -44.26 -18.53
#